data_AF-A0A1B0CSY0-F1
#
_entry.id   AF-A0A1B0CSY0-F1
#
_cell.length_a   1.000
_cell.length_b   1.000
_cell.length_c   1.000
_cell.angle_alpha   90.00
_cell.angle_beta   90.00
_cell.angle_gamma   90.00
#
_symmetry.space_group_name_H-M   'P 1'
#
loop_
_entity.id
_entity.type
_entity.pdbx_description
1 polymer ?
#
loop_
_entity_poly.entity_id
_entity_poly.type
_entity_poly.pdbx_seq_one_letter_code
_entity_poly.pdbx_strand_id
1 'polypeptide(L)'
;MPKLRILNVSINRLDSLPRGFGAFPVIEVLDLSYNNLNENTLPGNFFMMETLRALYLGDNDFEYLPKEIGNLKNLQILGLRDNDLLELPREIGD
;
A
#
# COMPACT_ATOMS: atom_id res chain seq x y z
N MET A 1 -0.79 13.68 10.30
CA MET A 1 -0.90 13.17 11.68
C MET A 1 0.49 12.72 12.16
N PRO A 2 1.20 13.54 12.95
CA PRO A 2 2.65 13.36 13.16
C PRO A 2 3.03 12.16 14.04
N LYS A 3 2.06 11.53 14.71
CA LYS A 3 2.28 10.40 15.62
C LYS A 3 1.52 9.13 15.21
N LEU A 4 0.81 9.15 14.08
CA LEU A 4 0.01 8.00 13.64
C LEU A 4 0.96 6.90 13.14
N ARG A 5 0.98 5.77 13.83
CA ARG A 5 1.83 4.61 13.52
C ARG A 5 1.07 3.46 12.87
N ILE A 6 -0.23 3.36 13.15
CA ILE A 6 -1.10 2.31 12.63
C ILE A 6 -2.33 2.98 12.05
N LEU A 7 -2.60 2.72 10.78
CA LEU A 7 -3.84 3.13 10.11
C LEU A 7 -4.51 1.87 9.58
N ASN A 8 -5.69 1.57 10.10
CA ASN A 8 -6.56 0.54 9.56
C ASN A 8 -7.81 1.23 9.02
N VAL A 9 -8.00 1.13 7.71
CA VAL A 9 -9.20 1.56 6.97
C VAL A 9 -9.72 0.39 6.13
N SER A 10 -9.46 -0.84 6.59
CA SER A 10 -9.97 -2.04 5.96
C SER A 10 -11.50 -2.12 6.04
N ILE A 11 -12.10 -2.86 5.11
CA ILE A 11 -13.55 -3.10 5.04
C ILE A 11 -14.29 -1.77 4.85
N ASN A 12 -13.89 -1.05 3.79
CA ASN A 12 -14.54 0.17 3.34
C ASN A 12 -14.85 0.08 1.84
N ARG A 13 -15.08 1.23 1.20
CA ARG A 13 -15.37 1.33 -0.23
C ARG A 13 -14.44 2.37 -0.87
N LEU A 14 -13.22 2.49 -0.37
CA LEU A 14 -12.25 3.45 -0.88
C LEU A 14 -11.92 3.05 -2.32
N ASP A 15 -12.19 3.95 -3.25
CA ASP A 15 -11.85 3.86 -4.68
C ASP A 15 -10.69 4.79 -5.05
N SER A 16 -10.18 5.53 -4.07
CA SER A 16 -9.14 6.53 -4.24
C SER A 16 -8.49 6.87 -2.90
N LEU A 17 -7.23 7.29 -2.96
CA LEU A 17 -6.52 7.87 -1.81
C LEU A 17 -6.19 9.34 -2.10
N PRO A 18 -6.27 10.23 -1.10
CA PRO A 18 -6.04 11.65 -1.31
C PRO A 18 -4.59 11.93 -1.74
N ARG A 19 -4.41 13.02 -2.50
CA ARG A 19 -3.07 13.52 -2.82
C ARG A 19 -2.29 13.74 -1.53
N GLY A 20 -1.09 13.16 -1.44
CA GLY A 20 -0.26 13.26 -0.25
C GLY A 20 -0.44 12.12 0.75
N PHE A 21 -1.26 11.09 0.47
CA PHE A 21 -1.48 9.97 1.40
C PHE A 21 -0.17 9.33 1.91
N GLY A 22 0.86 9.22 1.08
CA GLY A 22 2.17 8.70 1.53
C GLY A 22 3.03 9.66 2.38
N ALA A 23 2.52 10.80 2.82
CA ALA A 23 3.27 11.79 3.61
C ALA A 23 3.19 11.55 5.13
N PHE A 24 2.87 10.34 5.57
CA PHE A 24 2.89 10.01 6.99
C PHE A 24 4.35 9.91 7.48
N PRO A 25 4.76 10.70 8.49
CA PRO A 25 6.15 10.75 8.90
C PRO A 25 6.61 9.50 9.67
N VAL A 26 5.67 8.74 10.27
CA VAL A 26 5.97 7.65 11.21
C VAL A 26 5.01 6.46 11.10
N ILE A 27 4.35 6.26 9.95
CA ILE A 27 3.43 5.14 9.76
C ILE A 27 4.21 3.83 9.65
N GLU A 28 3.81 2.82 10.40
CA GLU A 28 4.48 1.51 10.43
C GLU A 28 3.57 0.41 9.91
N VAL A 29 2.26 0.50 10.15
CA VAL A 29 1.27 -0.48 9.70
C VAL A 29 0.15 0.23 8.96
N LEU A 30 -0.10 -0.20 7.74
CA LEU A 30 -1.17 0.29 6.90
C LEU A 30 -2.01 -0.89 6.40
N ASP A 31 -3.27 -0.92 6.82
CA ASP A 31 -4.25 -1.90 6.35
C ASP A 31 -5.33 -1.21 5.52
N LEU A 32 -5.30 -1.51 4.23
CA LEU A 32 -6.21 -1.03 3.19
C LEU A 32 -7.04 -2.19 2.61
N SER A 33 -7.05 -3.35 3.26
CA SER A 33 -7.71 -4.55 2.73
C SER A 33 -9.22 -4.37 2.62
N TYR A 34 -9.90 -5.10 1.73
CA TYR A 34 -11.36 -4.99 1.53
C TYR A 34 -11.78 -3.57 1.17
N ASN A 35 -11.28 -3.07 0.03
CA ASN A 35 -11.62 -1.79 -0.58
C ASN A 35 -11.73 -1.97 -2.11
N ASN A 36 -11.84 -0.87 -2.86
CA ASN A 36 -11.94 -0.88 -4.32
C ASN A 36 -10.69 -0.19 -4.95
N LEU A 37 -9.51 -0.41 -4.35
CA LEU A 37 -8.26 0.20 -4.82
C LEU A 37 -7.64 -0.65 -5.94
N ASN A 38 -6.94 0.02 -6.84
CA ASN A 38 -6.11 -0.59 -7.87
C ASN A 38 -4.83 0.25 -8.10
N GLU A 39 -3.94 -0.19 -8.99
CA GLU A 39 -2.66 0.47 -9.26
C GLU A 39 -2.79 1.93 -9.73
N ASN A 40 -3.92 2.32 -10.31
CA ASN A 40 -4.19 3.70 -10.76
C ASN A 40 -4.72 4.61 -9.63
N THR A 41 -5.12 4.03 -8.50
CA THR A 41 -5.68 4.76 -7.34
C THR A 41 -4.62 5.16 -6.31
N LEU A 42 -3.43 4.58 -6.37
CA LEU A 42 -2.32 4.89 -5.48
C LEU A 42 -1.65 6.21 -5.90
N PRO A 43 -1.54 7.21 -5.02
CA PRO A 43 -0.88 8.46 -5.35
C PRO A 43 0.62 8.24 -5.52
N GLY A 44 1.29 9.02 -6.38
CA GLY A 44 2.71 8.82 -6.67
C GLY A 44 3.67 8.89 -5.47
N ASN A 45 3.25 9.51 -4.36
CA ASN A 45 4.02 9.52 -3.12
C ASN A 45 3.72 8.34 -2.17
N PHE A 46 2.82 7.43 -2.52
CA PHE A 46 2.43 6.28 -1.70
C PHE A 46 3.65 5.44 -1.28
N PHE A 47 4.57 5.19 -2.22
CA PHE A 47 5.77 4.41 -1.96
C PHE A 47 6.93 5.19 -1.32
N MET A 48 6.66 6.38 -0.75
CA MET A 48 7.66 7.20 -0.03
C MET A 48 7.60 7.01 1.50
N MET A 49 6.77 6.08 1.99
CA MET A 49 6.62 5.80 3.42
C MET A 49 7.78 4.94 3.93
N GLU A 50 8.94 5.57 4.16
CA GLU A 50 10.17 4.89 4.59
C GLU A 50 10.03 4.12 5.91
N THR A 51 9.07 4.50 6.77
CA THR A 51 8.85 3.85 8.08
C THR A 51 7.93 2.63 8.03
N LEU A 52 7.29 2.37 6.89
CA LEU A 52 6.29 1.33 6.75
C LEU A 52 6.92 -0.08 6.86
N ARG A 53 6.32 -0.92 7.70
CA ARG A 53 6.76 -2.30 8.00
C ARG A 53 5.74 -3.35 7.61
N ALA A 54 4.46 -3.01 7.64
CA ALA A 54 3.40 -3.89 7.19
C ALA A 54 2.40 -3.13 6.31
N LEU A 55 2.17 -3.67 5.11
CA LEU A 55 1.20 -3.18 4.15
C LEU A 55 0.25 -4.32 3.77
N TYR A 56 -1.04 -4.10 3.98
CA TYR A 56 -2.08 -5.02 3.56
C TYR A 56 -2.97 -4.35 2.53
N LEU A 57 -3.04 -4.96 1.35
CA LEU A 57 -3.84 -4.54 0.18
C LEU A 57 -4.73 -5.70 -0.29
N GLY A 58 -5.01 -6.68 0.56
CA GLY A 58 -5.80 -7.84 0.16
C GLY A 58 -7.27 -7.48 -0.13
N ASP A 59 -7.96 -8.25 -0.95
CA ASP A 59 -9.37 -7.98 -1.31
C ASP A 59 -9.54 -6.55 -1.87
N ASN A 60 -8.88 -6.33 -3.00
CA ASN A 60 -8.88 -5.10 -3.82
C ASN A 60 -8.77 -5.53 -5.30
N ASP A 61 -8.64 -4.57 -6.21
CA ASP A 61 -8.69 -4.78 -7.67
C ASP A 61 -7.31 -4.58 -8.34
N PHE A 62 -6.19 -4.95 -7.67
CA PHE A 62 -4.86 -4.78 -8.25
C PHE A 62 -4.55 -5.86 -9.30
N GLU A 63 -4.30 -5.45 -10.54
CA GLU A 63 -3.79 -6.35 -11.59
C GLU A 63 -2.25 -6.41 -11.62
N TYR A 64 -1.60 -5.30 -11.22
CA TYR A 64 -0.15 -5.17 -11.15
C TYR A 64 0.25 -4.34 -9.93
N LEU A 65 1.50 -4.47 -9.49
CA LEU A 65 2.11 -3.54 -8.55
C LEU A 65 3.13 -2.65 -9.27
N PRO A 66 3.11 -1.33 -9.05
CA PRO A 66 4.15 -0.44 -9.55
C PRO A 66 5.53 -0.87 -9.02
N LYS A 67 6.57 -0.77 -9.87
CA LYS A 67 7.98 -1.06 -9.49
C LYS A 67 8.43 -0.25 -8.27
N GLU A 68 7.80 0.89 -8.03
CA GLU A 68 8.03 1.77 -6.89
C GLU A 68 7.75 1.08 -5.55
N ILE A 69 7.06 -0.08 -5.51
CA ILE A 69 6.94 -0.92 -4.30
C ILE A 69 8.31 -1.22 -3.69
N GLY A 70 9.36 -1.34 -4.51
CA GLY A 70 10.74 -1.55 -4.06
C GLY A 70 11.33 -0.36 -3.28
N ASN A 71 10.68 0.80 -3.26
CA ASN A 71 11.09 1.93 -2.41
C ASN A 71 10.72 1.74 -0.94
N LEU A 72 9.81 0.81 -0.61
CA LEU A 72 9.43 0.50 0.76
C LEU A 72 10.49 -0.38 1.45
N LYS A 73 11.71 0.15 1.63
CA LYS A 73 12.90 -0.60 2.08
C LYS A 73 12.80 -1.23 3.47
N ASN A 74 11.87 -0.78 4.30
CA ASN A 74 11.64 -1.34 5.64
C ASN A 74 10.43 -2.28 5.71
N LEU A 75 9.79 -2.57 4.57
CA LEU A 75 8.62 -3.43 4.52
C LEU A 75 9.00 -4.88 4.86
N GLN A 76 8.28 -5.47 5.80
CA GLN A 76 8.49 -6.84 6.29
C GLN A 76 7.30 -7.74 5.94
N ILE A 77 6.10 -7.16 5.86
CA ILE A 77 4.87 -7.87 5.54
C ILE A 77 4.18 -7.14 4.38
N LEU A 78 3.94 -7.87 3.29
CA LEU A 78 3.15 -7.42 2.15
C LEU A 78 2.02 -8.44 1.92
N GLY A 79 0.79 -8.04 2.27
CA GLY A 79 -0.41 -8.86 2.07
C GLY A 79 -1.16 -8.46 0.80
N LEU A 80 -1.27 -9.40 -0.15
CA LEU A 80 -1.87 -9.16 -1.48
C LEU A 80 -2.96 -10.19 -1.85
N ARG A 81 -3.46 -10.95 -0.89
CA ARG A 81 -4.47 -12.00 -1.16
C ARG A 81 -5.68 -11.42 -1.86
N ASP A 82 -6.40 -12.25 -2.63
CA ASP A 82 -7.69 -11.86 -3.21
C ASP A 82 -7.61 -10.54 -4.01
N ASN A 83 -6.63 -10.47 -4.90
CA ASN A 83 -6.52 -9.45 -5.97
C ASN A 83 -6.42 -10.17 -7.31
N ASP A 84 -6.48 -9.43 -8.42
CA ASP A 84 -6.36 -9.94 -9.79
C ASP A 84 -4.92 -9.90 -10.33
N LEU A 85 -3.92 -10.07 -9.45
CA LEU A 85 -2.50 -9.91 -9.82
C LEU A 85 -2.07 -10.89 -10.93
N LEU A 86 -1.60 -10.34 -12.04
CA LEU A 86 -1.12 -11.09 -13.20
C LEU A 86 0.36 -11.44 -13.09
N GLU A 87 1.14 -10.59 -12.44
CA GLU A 87 2.56 -10.79 -12.15
C GLU A 87 3.00 -10.01 -10.90
N LEU A 88 4.18 -10.35 -10.38
CA LEU A 88 4.83 -9.59 -9.33
C LEU A 88 6.03 -8.82 -9.91
N PRO A 89 6.22 -7.53 -9.56
CA PRO A 89 7.42 -6.81 -9.95
C PRO A 89 8.65 -7.42 -9.28
N ARG A 90 9.74 -7.53 -10.05
CA ARG A 90 11.01 -8.09 -9.56
C ARG A 90 11.57 -7.33 -8.34
N GLU A 91 11.22 -6.05 -8.23
CA GLU A 91 11.65 -5.14 -7.17
C GLU A 91 11.17 -5.58 -5.77
N ILE A 92 10.24 -6.54 -5.65
CA ILE A 92 9.89 -7.18 -4.36
C ILE A 92 11.01 -8.12 -3.86
N GLY A 93 11.87 -8.61 -4.75
CA GLY A 93 13.00 -9.48 -4.43
C GLY A 93 14.37 -8.77 -4.30
N ASP A 94 14.43 -7.46 -4.53
CA ASP A 94 15.65 -6.63 -4.53
C ASP A 94 15.92 -5.95 -3.17
#